data_AF-A0A351D237-F1
#
_entry.id   AF-A0A351D237-F1
#
_cell.length_a   1.000
_cell.length_b   1.000
_cell.length_c   1.000
_cell.angle_alpha   90.00
_cell.angle_beta   90.00
_cell.angle_gamma   90.00
#
_symmetry.space_group_name_H-M   'P 1'
#
loop_
_entity.id
_entity.type
_entity.pdbx_description
1 polymer ?
#
loop_
_entity_poly.entity_id
_entity_poly.type
_entity_poly.pdbx_seq_one_letter_code
_entity_poly.pdbx_strand_id
1 'polypeptide(L)'
;MPKFLLPFLVSCLLITAAALIYVRHEHRLGYVAVVAQAAERDRLNVEWGRLLIEESLWTSPGHIESESRRRLDMREPEKVYFVKGNLVNE
;
A
#
# COMPACT_ATOMS: atom_id res chain seq x y z
N MET A 1 31.32 35.75 44.17
CA MET A 1 29.87 35.86 43.88
C MET A 1 29.42 34.86 42.80
N PRO A 2 29.27 33.54 43.10
CA PRO A 2 28.48 32.65 42.25
C PRO A 2 27.49 31.73 43.01
N LYS A 3 27.03 32.12 44.21
CA LYS A 3 26.17 31.27 45.07
C LYS A 3 24.76 31.05 44.49
N PHE A 4 24.27 31.97 43.66
CA PHE A 4 22.93 31.90 43.05
C PHE A 4 22.90 31.17 41.70
N LEU A 5 24.05 30.94 41.06
CA LEU A 5 24.12 30.29 39.76
C LEU A 5 23.70 28.81 39.85
N LEU A 6 24.17 28.13 40.90
CA LEU A 6 23.93 26.71 41.11
C LEU A 6 22.44 26.39 41.35
N PRO A 7 21.71 27.06 42.28
CA PRO A 7 20.28 26.80 42.44
C PRO A 7 19.47 27.20 41.22
N PHE A 8 19.88 28.25 40.48
CA PHE A 8 19.21 28.63 39.23
C PHE A 8 19.33 27.54 38.17
N LEU A 9 20.53 26.98 37.98
CA LEU A 9 20.76 25.90 37.02
C LEU A 9 19.98 24.64 37.39
N VAL A 10 19.95 24.28 38.67
CA VAL A 10 19.16 23.15 39.17
C VAL A 10 17.67 23.36 38.92
N SER A 11 17.15 24.55 39.19
CA SER A 11 15.75 24.88 38.91
C SER A 11 15.43 24.76 37.42
N CYS A 12 16.30 25.30 36.56
CA CYS A 12 16.15 25.20 35.11
C CYS A 12 16.12 23.73 34.65
N LEU A 13 17.01 22.89 35.16
CA LEU A 13 17.05 21.46 34.87
C LEU A 13 15.77 20.74 35.30
N LEU A 14 15.25 21.03 36.50
CA LEU A 14 14.02 20.44 37.00
C LEU A 14 12.81 20.83 36.13
N ILE A 15 12.73 22.09 35.72
CA ILE A 15 11.68 22.58 34.82
C ILE A 15 11.77 21.86 33.48
N THR A 16 12.98 21.72 32.90
CA THR A 16 13.17 21.00 31.64
C THR A 16 12.80 19.53 31.75
N ALA A 17 13.17 18.86 32.86
CA ALA A 17 12.82 17.47 33.09
C ALA A 17 11.29 17.28 33.18
N ALA A 18 10.60 18.15 33.92
CA ALA A 18 9.14 18.10 34.02
C ALA A 18 8.46 18.37 32.66
N ALA A 19 8.93 19.38 31.92
CA ALA A 19 8.42 19.69 30.58
C ALA A 19 8.62 18.53 29.61
N LEU A 20 9.77 17.85 29.65
CA LEU A 20 10.04 16.69 28.80
C LEU A 20 9.08 15.53 29.10
N ILE A 21 8.82 15.25 30.37
CA ILE A 21 7.88 14.20 30.79
C ILE A 21 6.47 14.53 30.25
N TYR A 22 6.05 15.78 30.40
CA TYR A 22 4.76 16.24 29.90
C TYR A 22 4.64 16.08 28.38
N VAL A 23 5.61 16.59 27.62
CA VAL A 23 5.61 16.48 26.15
C VAL A 23 5.63 15.01 25.71
N ARG A 24 6.40 14.16 26.37
CA ARG A 24 6.45 12.73 26.04
C ARG A 24 5.12 12.03 26.32
N HIS A 25 4.43 12.42 27.39
CA HIS A 25 3.11 11.88 27.73
C HIS A 25 2.07 12.28 26.69
N GLU A 26 1.99 13.57 26.37
CA GLU A 26 1.09 14.10 25.33
C GLU A 26 1.37 13.47 23.97
N HIS A 27 2.65 13.34 23.59
CA HIS A 27 3.02 12.68 22.34
C HIS A 27 2.53 11.22 22.31
N ARG A 28 2.64 10.49 23.43
CA ARG A 28 2.14 9.11 23.49
C ARG A 28 0.62 9.06 23.29
N LEU A 29 -0.12 9.97 23.91
CA LEU A 29 -1.58 10.02 23.76
C LEU A 29 -2.00 10.38 22.33
N GLY A 30 -1.40 11.41 21.75
CA GLY A 30 -1.68 11.81 20.36
C GLY A 30 -1.30 10.74 19.35
N TYR A 31 -0.18 10.06 19.56
CA TYR A 31 0.30 8.99 18.67
C TYR A 31 -0.64 7.78 18.62
N VAL A 32 -1.30 7.43 19.73
CA VAL A 32 -2.24 6.29 19.75
C VAL A 32 -3.40 6.50 18.78
N ALA A 33 -3.96 7.70 18.71
CA ALA A 33 -5.06 8.00 17.79
C ALA A 33 -4.63 7.87 16.32
N VAL A 34 -3.43 8.35 15.98
CA VAL A 34 -2.87 8.24 14.63
C VAL A 34 -2.62 6.78 14.25
N VAL A 35 -2.03 6.00 15.16
CA VAL A 35 -1.77 4.57 14.93
C VAL A 35 -3.06 3.79 14.73
N ALA A 36 -4.11 4.09 15.49
CA ALA A 36 -5.40 3.41 15.35
C ALA A 36 -6.02 3.64 13.97
N GLN A 37 -5.99 4.87 13.45
CA GLN A 37 -6.49 5.19 12.10
C GLN A 37 -5.61 4.57 11.01
N ALA A 38 -4.29 4.56 11.20
CA ALA A 38 -3.37 3.91 10.28
C ALA A 38 -3.62 2.40 10.20
N ALA A 39 -3.88 1.74 11.34
CA ALA A 39 -4.20 0.31 11.38
C ALA A 39 -5.47 -0.02 10.60
N GLU A 40 -6.52 0.79 10.71
CA GLU A 40 -7.75 0.58 9.93
C GLU A 40 -7.53 0.79 8.43
N ARG A 41 -6.78 1.83 8.05
CA ARG A 41 -6.40 2.03 6.65
C ARG A 41 -5.62 0.83 6.10
N ASP A 42 -4.67 0.32 6.88
CA ASP A 42 -3.85 -0.81 6.44
C ASP A 42 -4.70 -2.09 6.33
N ARG A 43 -5.68 -2.30 7.23
CA ARG A 43 -6.68 -3.38 7.12
C ARG A 43 -7.47 -3.29 5.81
N LEU A 44 -7.98 -2.10 5.49
CA LEU A 44 -8.75 -1.86 4.26
C LEU A 44 -7.88 -2.06 3.01
N ASN A 45 -6.61 -1.65 3.05
CA ASN A 45 -5.68 -1.87 1.92
C ASN A 45 -5.42 -3.36 1.66
N VAL A 46 -5.30 -4.17 2.72
CA VAL A 46 -5.15 -5.62 2.57
C VAL A 46 -6.40 -6.23 1.95
N GLU A 47 -7.59 -5.83 2.43
CA GLU A 47 -8.87 -6.29 1.89
C GLU A 47 -9.04 -5.89 0.42
N TRP A 48 -8.74 -4.64 0.08
CA TRP A 48 -8.73 -4.14 -1.29
C TRP A 48 -7.76 -4.91 -2.19
N GLY A 49 -6.53 -5.17 -1.72
CA GLY A 49 -5.54 -5.95 -2.45
C GLY A 49 -6.02 -7.37 -2.74
N ARG A 50 -6.69 -8.00 -1.77
CA ARG A 50 -7.32 -9.30 -1.96
C ARG A 50 -8.44 -9.25 -3.00
N LEU A 51 -9.32 -8.27 -2.92
CA LEU A 51 -10.42 -8.10 -3.89
C LEU A 51 -9.90 -7.85 -5.31
N LEU A 52 -8.83 -7.07 -5.46
CA LEU A 52 -8.22 -6.82 -6.76
C LEU A 52 -7.66 -8.10 -7.40
N ILE A 53 -7.08 -8.99 -6.58
CA ILE A 53 -6.64 -10.31 -7.04
C ILE A 53 -7.86 -11.13 -7.48
N GLU A 54 -8.93 -11.15 -6.68
CA GLU A 54 -10.18 -11.82 -7.04
C GLU A 54 -10.76 -11.30 -8.36
N GLU A 55 -10.79 -9.98 -8.59
CA GLU A 55 -11.28 -9.35 -9.83
C GLU A 55 -10.38 -9.67 -11.03
N SER A 56 -9.05 -9.64 -10.85
CA SER A 56 -8.10 -9.96 -11.92
C SER A 56 -8.25 -11.40 -12.41
N LEU A 57 -8.72 -12.32 -11.56
CA LEU A 57 -9.02 -13.70 -11.93
C LEU A 57 -10.32 -13.81 -12.75
N TRP A 58 -11.29 -12.91 -12.56
CA TRP A 58 -12.55 -12.93 -13.30
C TRP A 58 -12.41 -12.31 -14.70
N THR A 59 -11.42 -11.44 -14.89
CA THR A 59 -11.00 -10.92 -16.19
C THR A 59 -9.92 -11.80 -16.85
N SER A 60 -9.55 -12.92 -16.21
CA SER A 60 -8.63 -13.89 -16.78
C SER A 60 -9.16 -14.35 -18.16
N PRO A 61 -8.32 -14.36 -19.21
CA PRO A 61 -8.73 -14.68 -20.58
C PRO A 61 -9.55 -15.95 -20.71
N GLY A 62 -9.33 -16.95 -19.83
CA GLY A 62 -10.08 -18.21 -19.85
C GLY A 62 -11.59 -18.07 -19.56
N HIS A 63 -12.01 -17.08 -18.78
CA HIS A 63 -13.45 -16.86 -18.52
C HIS A 63 -14.13 -16.24 -19.75
N ILE A 64 -13.48 -15.24 -20.37
CA ILE A 64 -13.94 -14.64 -21.63
C ILE A 64 -13.97 -15.71 -22.73
N GLU A 65 -12.93 -16.53 -22.84
CA GLU A 65 -12.82 -17.58 -23.85
C GLU A 65 -13.90 -18.67 -23.69
N SER A 66 -14.21 -19.08 -22.46
CA SER A 66 -15.30 -20.01 -22.16
C SER A 66 -16.67 -19.42 -22.50
N GLU A 67 -16.92 -18.16 -22.13
CA GLU A 67 -18.19 -17.50 -22.40
C GLU A 67 -18.38 -17.24 -23.90
N SER A 68 -17.33 -16.83 -24.61
CA SER A 68 -17.32 -16.66 -26.07
C SER A 68 -17.55 -17.99 -26.79
N ARG A 69 -16.95 -19.09 -26.33
CA ARG A 69 -17.25 -20.43 -26.87
C ARG A 69 -18.70 -20.84 -26.63
N ARG A 70 -19.24 -20.60 -25.44
CA ARG A 70 -20.61 -21.04 -25.10
C ARG A 70 -21.71 -20.18 -25.70
N ARG A 71 -21.57 -18.85 -25.70
CA ARG A 71 -22.62 -17.93 -26.17
C ARG A 71 -22.51 -17.57 -27.65
N LEU A 72 -21.30 -17.54 -28.20
CA LEU A 72 -21.05 -17.08 -29.57
C LEU A 72 -20.54 -18.20 -30.50
N ASP A 73 -20.44 -19.44 -29.98
CA ASP A 73 -19.90 -20.62 -30.70
C ASP A 73 -18.53 -20.37 -31.36
N MET A 74 -17.74 -19.45 -30.78
CA MET A 74 -16.44 -19.07 -31.30
C MET A 74 -15.47 -20.26 -31.22
N ARG A 75 -14.85 -20.63 -32.34
CA ARG A 75 -13.79 -21.65 -32.40
C ARG A 75 -12.44 -20.99 -32.58
N GLU A 76 -11.40 -21.59 -32.00
CA GLU A 76 -10.04 -21.11 -32.17
C GLU A 76 -9.65 -21.28 -33.66
N PRO A 77 -9.13 -20.22 -34.32
CA PRO A 77 -8.76 -20.31 -35.73
C PRO A 77 -7.59 -21.28 -35.90
N GLU A 78 -7.66 -22.12 -36.93
CA GLU A 78 -6.58 -23.02 -37.31
C GLU A 78 -5.32 -22.20 -37.63
N LYS A 79 -4.13 -22.68 -37.23
CA LYS A 79 -2.86 -21.95 -37.42
C LYS A 79 -2.61 -21.70 -38.91
N VAL A 80 -2.94 -20.50 -39.38
CA VAL A 80 -2.64 -20.06 -40.74
C VAL A 80 -1.15 -19.67 -40.78
N TYR A 81 -0.34 -20.55 -41.37
CA TYR A 81 1.05 -20.22 -41.67
C TYR A 81 1.07 -19.29 -42.89
N PHE A 82 1.39 -18.01 -42.66
CA PHE A 82 1.70 -17.10 -43.75
C PHE A 82 3.04 -17.49 -44.36
N VAL A 83 3.02 -18.26 -45.44
CA VAL A 83 4.20 -18.48 -46.27
C VAL A 83 4.51 -17.15 -46.95
N LYS A 84 5.56 -16.46 -46.47
CA LYS A 84 6.13 -15.30 -47.15
C LYS A 84 6.59 -15.79 -48.52
N GLY A 85 5.84 -15.45 -49.56
CA GLY A 85 6.18 -15.75 -50.95
C GLY A 85 7.61 -15.29 -51.20
N ASN A 86 8.44 -16.21 -51.69
CA ASN A 86 9.78 -15.86 -52.16
C ASN A 86 9.64 -14.66 -53.08
N LEU A 87 10.35 -13.59 -52.74
CA LEU A 87 10.77 -12.60 -53.72
C LEU A 87 11.60 -13.39 -54.73
N VAL A 88 10.95 -13.89 -55.77
CA VAL A 88 11.60 -14.35 -56.99
C VAL A 88 12.22 -13.09 -57.56
N ASN A 89 13.50 -12.93 -57.25
CA ASN A 89 14.40 -12.12 -58.03
C ASN A 89 14.53 -12.83 -59.38
N GLU A 90 13.91 -12.27 -60.41
CA GLU A 90 14.43 -12.23 -61.78
C GLU A 90 14.03 -10.90 -62.40
#